data_AF-A0A8J6MY30-F1
#
_entry.id   AF-A0A8J6MY30-F1
#
_cell.length_a   1.000
_cell.length_b   1.000
_cell.length_c   1.000
_cell.angle_alpha   90.00
_cell.angle_beta   90.00
_cell.angle_gamma   90.00
#
_symmetry.space_group_name_H-M   'P 1'
#
loop_
_entity.id
_entity.type
_entity.pdbx_description
1 polymer ?
#
loop_
_entity_poly.entity_id
_entity_poly.type
_entity_poly.pdbx_seq_one_letter_code
_entity_poly.pdbx_strand_id
1 'polypeptide(L)' 'MTKEIDCRGLACPAPVLQTKGAIEREHPTVIKVVVDNEAAKQNVSRFMGSQG' A
#
# COMPACT_ATOMS: atom_id res chain seq x y z
N MET A 1 13.80 -6.81 5.96
CA MET A 1 12.82 -6.42 7.00
C MET A 1 11.44 -6.30 6.36
N THR A 2 10.39 -6.68 7.06
CA THR A 2 9.00 -6.61 6.55
C THR A 2 8.29 -5.39 7.15
N LYS A 3 7.69 -4.55 6.32
CA LYS A 3 6.85 -3.43 6.75
C LYS A 3 5.37 -3.79 6.64
N GLU A 4 4.62 -3.64 7.71
CA GLU A 4 3.16 -3.78 7.70
C GLU A 4 2.49 -2.41 7.86
N ILE A 5 1.44 -2.17 7.08
CA ILE A 5 0.64 -0.93 7.09
C ILE A 5 -0.83 -1.31 7.11
N ASP A 6 -1.56 -0.80 8.10
CA ASP A 6 -3.00 -0.97 8.20
C ASP A 6 -3.73 0.24 7.62
N CYS A 7 -4.44 0.01 6.52
CA CYS A 7 -5.21 1.01 5.78
C CYS A 7 -6.71 0.72 5.81
N ARG A 8 -7.20 -0.09 6.76
CA ARG A 8 -8.65 -0.32 6.94
C ARG A 8 -9.36 0.98 7.32
N GLY A 9 -10.59 1.15 6.84
CA GLY A 9 -11.39 2.37 7.01
C GLY A 9 -10.95 3.54 6.11
N LEU A 10 -9.88 3.39 5.32
CA LEU A 10 -9.39 4.45 4.45
C LEU A 10 -9.98 4.33 3.04
N ALA A 11 -10.61 5.41 2.58
CA ALA A 11 -11.02 5.56 1.19
C ALA A 11 -9.81 5.80 0.28
N CYS A 12 -9.91 5.39 -0.99
CA CYS A 12 -8.91 5.76 -1.99
C CYS A 12 -8.89 7.28 -2.21
N PRO A 13 -7.69 7.89 -2.38
CA PRO A 13 -6.40 7.27 -2.66
C PRO A 13 -5.51 6.99 -1.43
N ALA A 14 -6.01 7.13 -0.20
CA ALA A 14 -5.17 7.10 1.00
C ALA A 14 -4.30 5.82 1.17
N PRO A 15 -4.82 4.59 0.95
CA PRO A 15 -3.99 3.37 1.01
C PRO A 15 -2.81 3.39 0.04
N VAL A 16 -2.98 3.96 -1.15
CA VAL A 16 -1.93 4.06 -2.18
C VAL A 16 -0.84 5.02 -1.73
N LEU A 17 -1.22 6.20 -1.21
CA LEU A 17 -0.28 7.20 -0.74
C LEU A 17 0.53 6.72 0.47
N GLN A 18 -0.10 6.01 1.42
CA GLN A 18 0.62 5.42 2.55
C GLN A 18 1.61 4.35 2.10
N THR A 19 1.19 3.48 1.18
CA THR A 19 2.06 2.44 0.60
C THR A 19 3.27 3.09 -0.08
N LYS A 20 3.06 4.10 -0.93
CA LYS A 20 4.13 4.85 -1.60
C LYS A 20 5.09 5.48 -0.59
N GLY A 21 4.57 6.21 0.40
CA GLY A 21 5.39 6.88 1.41
C GLY A 21 6.24 5.91 2.23
N ALA A 22 5.72 4.72 2.56
CA ALA A 22 6.49 3.70 3.26
C ALA A 22 7.62 3.12 2.40
N ILE A 23 7.37 2.89 1.11
CA ILE A 23 8.40 2.42 0.18
C ILE A 23 9.52 3.45 0.04
N GLU A 24 9.18 4.71 -0.15
CA GLU A 24 10.14 5.80 -0.35
C GLU A 24 10.97 6.11 0.90
N ARG A 25 10.39 5.94 2.10
CA ARG A 25 11.06 6.31 3.36
C ARG A 25 11.85 5.16 3.98
N GLU A 26 11.33 3.94 3.89
CA GLU A 26 11.86 2.80 4.64
C GLU A 26 12.55 1.77 3.77
N HIS A 27 12.39 1.85 2.44
CA HIS A 27 12.92 0.90 1.46
C HIS A 27 12.78 -0.58 1.91
N PRO A 28 11.58 -1.01 2.33
CA PRO A 28 11.41 -2.34 2.88
C PRO A 28 11.56 -3.41 1.79
N THR A 29 12.18 -4.54 2.15
CA THR A 29 12.32 -5.69 1.24
C THR A 29 10.95 -6.35 0.96
N VAL A 30 10.05 -6.31 1.94
CA VAL A 30 8.69 -6.84 1.84
C VAL A 30 7.76 -5.83 2.50
N ILE A 31 6.65 -5.54 1.83
CA ILE A 31 5.58 -4.68 2.35
C ILE A 31 4.27 -5.44 2.38
N LYS A 32 3.54 -5.35 3.50
CA LYS A 32 2.21 -5.93 3.70
C LYS A 32 1.23 -4.78 3.97
N VAL A 33 0.22 -4.65 3.11
CA VAL A 33 -0.79 -3.60 3.21
C VAL A 33 -2.14 -4.25 3.50
N VAL A 34 -2.75 -3.91 4.64
CA VAL A 34 -4.05 -4.43 5.05
C VAL A 34 -5.12 -3.41 4.66
N VAL A 35 -6.14 -3.85 3.93
CA VAL A 35 -7.28 -3.03 3.47
C VAL A 35 -8.57 -3.80 3.71
N ASP A 36 -9.70 -3.10 3.75
CA ASP A 36 -11.03 -3.66 4.05
C ASP A 36 -11.98 -3.66 2.84
N ASN A 37 -11.54 -3.19 1.68
CA ASN A 37 -12.38 -3.10 0.49
C ASN A 37 -11.61 -3.45 -0.80
N GLU A 38 -12.33 -4.02 -1.77
CA GLU A 38 -11.75 -4.49 -3.03
C GLU A 38 -11.19 -3.35 -3.89
N ALA A 39 -11.80 -2.16 -3.85
CA ALA A 39 -11.31 -1.00 -4.60
C ALA A 39 -9.90 -0.59 -4.11
N ALA A 40 -9.69 -0.50 -2.80
CA ALA A 40 -8.39 -0.23 -2.20
C ALA A 40 -7.36 -1.31 -2.55
N LYS A 41 -7.74 -2.59 -2.47
CA LYS A 41 -6.87 -3.71 -2.85
C LYS A 41 -6.43 -3.62 -4.31
N GLN A 42 -7.36 -3.38 -5.24
CA GLN A 42 -7.04 -3.24 -6.67
C GLN A 42 -6.15 -2.02 -6.92
N ASN A 43 -6.43 -0.88 -6.30
CA ASN A 43 -5.65 0.34 -6.50
C ASN A 43 -4.23 0.21 -5.96
N VAL A 44 -4.04 -0.38 -4.77
CA VAL A 44 -2.70 -0.66 -4.20
C VAL A 44 -1.96 -1.68 -5.07
N SER A 45 -2.63 -2.74 -5.52
CA SER A 45 -2.01 -3.76 -6.38
C SER A 45 -1.58 -3.18 -7.73
N ARG A 46 -2.42 -2.34 -8.36
CA ARG A 46 -2.09 -1.64 -9.60
C ARG A 46 -0.91 -0.69 -9.42
N PHE A 47 -0.91 0.09 -8.35
CA PHE A 47 0.23 0.95 -8.00
C PHE A 47 1.51 0.12 -7.91
N MET A 48 1.49 -1.01 -7.19
CA MET A 48 2.66 -1.86 -7.03
C MET A 48 3.12 -2.54 -8.31
N GLY A 49 2.19 -2.91 -9.20
CA GLY A 49 2.51 -3.46 -10.52
C GLY A 49 3.00 -2.42 -11.53
N SER A 50 2.63 -1.14 -11.36
CA SER A 50 3.04 -0.03 -12.23
C SER A 50 4.41 0.58 -11.88
N GLN A 51 5.00 0.21 -10.74
CA GLN A 51 6.34 0.66 -10.33
C GLN A 51 7.47 -0.21 -10.92
N GLY A 52 7.17 -0.98 -11.97
CA GLY A 52 8.12 -1.78 -12.75
C GLY A 52 8.50 -1.11 -14.06
#